data_AF-A0A942EQS1-F1
#
_entry.id   AF-A0A942EQS1-F1
#
_cell.length_a   1.000
_cell.length_b   1.000
_cell.length_c   1.000
_cell.angle_alpha   90.00
_cell.angle_beta   90.00
_cell.angle_gamma   90.00
#
_symmetry.space_group_name_H-M   'P 1'
#
loop_
_entity.id
_entity.type
_entity.pdbx_description
1 polymer ?
#
loop_
_entity_poly.entity_id
_entity_poly.type
_entity_poly.pdbx_seq_one_letter_code
_entity_poly.pdbx_strand_id
1 'polypeptide(L)' 'MTDKHSLICSAPICQDDPNPNFKEEVGWYPGEAVCLKAPYQAFQEKQLDINKGVKNGTFKHMDKMYTAKDLETRSI' A
#
# COMPACT_ATOMS: atom_id res chain seq x y z
N MET A 1 -12.39 -17.53 7.64
CA MET A 1 -11.42 -17.64 6.54
C MET A 1 -10.33 -16.65 6.87
N THR A 2 -9.22 -17.13 7.44
CA THR A 2 -8.16 -16.29 7.98
C THR A 2 -7.18 -16.00 6.86
N ASP A 3 -7.13 -14.74 6.42
CA ASP A 3 -6.10 -14.21 5.55
C ASP A 3 -4.71 -14.54 6.12
N LYS A 4 -4.09 -15.60 5.61
CA LYS A 4 -2.73 -16.00 6.00
C LYS A 4 -1.69 -14.90 5.71
N HIS A 5 -2.07 -13.92 4.90
CA HIS A 5 -1.28 -12.74 4.59
C HIS A 5 -0.90 -11.94 5.85
N SER A 6 -1.84 -11.68 6.78
CA SER A 6 -1.57 -10.86 7.97
C SER A 6 -0.60 -11.52 8.96
N LEU A 7 -0.37 -12.82 8.85
CA LEU A 7 0.59 -13.57 9.67
C LEU A 7 2.03 -13.42 9.16
N ILE A 8 2.21 -13.00 7.91
CA ILE A 8 3.51 -12.96 7.22
C ILE A 8 3.89 -11.51 6.86
N CYS A 9 2.90 -10.64 6.66
CA CYS A 9 3.12 -9.25 6.31
C CYS A 9 2.02 -8.37 6.93
N SER A 10 2.44 -7.35 7.67
CA SER A 10 1.55 -6.41 8.35
C SER A 10 0.98 -5.33 7.42
N ALA A 11 1.36 -5.34 6.14
CA ALA A 11 0.93 -4.34 5.18
C ALA A 11 -0.48 -4.68 4.64
N PRO A 12 -1.41 -3.71 4.57
CA PRO A 12 -2.73 -3.93 4.00
C PRO A 12 -2.63 -4.45 2.55
N ILE A 13 -1.86 -3.77 1.71
CA ILE A 13 -1.59 -4.18 0.32
C ILE A 13 -0.24 -4.89 0.26
N CYS A 14 -0.19 -6.07 -0.35
CA CYS A 14 1.02 -6.85 -0.53
C CYS A 14 1.06 -7.53 -1.90
N GLN A 15 2.26 -7.65 -2.45
CA GLN A 15 2.45 -8.29 -3.75
C GLN A 15 2.17 -9.81 -3.76
N ASP A 16 2.25 -10.48 -2.60
CA ASP A 16 1.92 -11.91 -2.48
C ASP A 16 0.50 -12.14 -1.96
N ASP A 17 -0.35 -11.11 -1.98
CA ASP A 17 -1.73 -11.29 -1.55
C ASP A 17 -2.39 -12.38 -2.42
N PRO A 18 -2.94 -13.45 -1.82
CA PRO A 18 -3.56 -14.54 -2.56
C PRO A 18 -4.86 -14.12 -3.26
N ASN A 19 -5.45 -12.98 -2.89
CA ASN A 19 -6.59 -12.42 -3.61
C ASN A 19 -6.13 -11.87 -4.97
N PRO A 20 -6.56 -12.45 -6.12
CA PRO A 20 -6.18 -11.94 -7.43
C PRO A 20 -6.64 -10.49 -7.69
N ASN A 21 -7.65 -10.02 -6.96
CA ASN A 21 -8.20 -8.66 -7.08
C ASN A 21 -7.62 -7.68 -6.06
N PHE A 22 -6.57 -8.05 -5.31
CA PHE A 22 -6.03 -7.22 -4.23
C PHE A 22 -5.69 -5.80 -4.70
N LYS A 23 -5.25 -5.65 -5.96
CA LYS A 23 -4.88 -4.36 -6.54
C LYS A 23 -6.05 -3.39 -6.68
N GLU A 24 -7.29 -3.88 -6.70
CA GLU A 24 -8.50 -3.08 -6.93
C GLU A 24 -9.40 -3.01 -5.69
N GLU A 25 -9.36 -4.03 -4.83
CA GLU A 25 -10.29 -4.17 -3.70
C GLU A 25 -9.66 -3.82 -2.35
N VAL A 26 -8.34 -3.92 -2.21
CA VAL A 26 -7.66 -3.69 -0.94
C VAL A 26 -7.22 -2.22 -0.85
N GLY A 27 -7.77 -1.54 0.15
CA GLY A 27 -7.45 -0.17 0.48
C GLY A 27 -6.22 -0.05 1.37
N TRP A 28 -5.48 1.03 1.17
CA TRP A 28 -4.37 1.46 2.02
C TRP A 28 -4.48 2.95 2.29
N TYR A 29 -4.20 3.36 3.52
CA TYR A 29 -4.15 4.74 3.94
C TYR A 29 -2.70 5.22 4.12
N PRO A 30 -2.43 6.50 3.80
CA PRO A 30 -1.16 7.15 4.09
C PRO A 30 -0.76 6.98 5.56
N GLY A 31 0.47 6.52 5.79
CA GLY A 31 1.02 6.22 7.12
C GLY A 31 0.92 4.76 7.53
N GLU A 32 0.11 3.94 6.84
CA GLU A 32 0.02 2.51 7.14
C GLU A 32 1.27 1.74 6.70
N ALA A 33 1.43 0.54 7.25
CA ALA A 33 2.55 -0.33 6.94
C ALA A 33 2.61 -0.66 5.44
N VAL A 34 3.83 -0.76 4.91
CA VAL A 34 4.10 -1.08 3.50
C VAL A 34 4.81 -2.41 3.43
N CYS A 35 4.42 -3.27 2.48
CA CYS A 35 5.14 -4.52 2.27
C CYS A 35 6.55 -4.20 1.75
N LEU A 36 7.58 -4.73 2.42
CA LEU A 36 8.99 -4.51 2.05
C LEU A 36 9.62 -5.69 1.30
N LYS A 37 8.80 -6.63 0.83
CA LYS A 37 9.30 -7.79 0.08
C LYS A 37 9.79 -7.34 -1.29
N ALA A 38 10.92 -7.90 -1.71
CA ALA A 38 11.49 -7.71 -3.04
C ALA A 38 11.02 -8.80 -4.04
N PRO A 39 10.95 -8.50 -5.34
CA PRO A 39 11.19 -7.18 -5.95
C PRO A 39 10.08 -6.19 -5.58
N TYR A 40 10.42 -4.89 -5.47
CA TYR A 40 9.42 -3.86 -5.23
C TYR A 40 8.57 -3.65 -6.48
N GLN A 41 7.25 -3.62 -6.31
CA GLN A 41 6.31 -3.17 -7.32
C GLN A 41 6.09 -1.66 -7.21
N ALA A 42 5.63 -1.03 -8.29
CA ALA A 42 5.50 0.42 -8.38
C ALA A 42 4.54 1.00 -7.30
N PHE A 43 3.49 0.28 -6.91
CA PHE A 43 2.62 0.71 -5.81
C PHE A 43 3.37 0.79 -4.47
N GLN A 44 4.31 -0.12 -4.20
CA GLN A 44 5.08 -0.14 -2.95
C GLN A 44 6.00 1.08 -2.87
N GLU A 45 6.64 1.44 -3.99
CA GLU A 45 7.47 2.65 -4.08
C GLU A 45 6.65 3.91 -3.77
N LYS A 46 5.44 4.01 -4.35
CA LYS A 46 4.52 5.12 -4.08
C LYS A 46 4.03 5.17 -2.64
N GLN A 47 3.75 4.02 -2.02
CA GLN A 47 3.40 3.98 -0.59
C GLN A 47 4.54 4.51 0.28
N LEU A 48 5.79 4.14 -0.03
CA LEU A 48 6.97 4.62 0.69
C LEU A 48 7.17 6.12 0.52
N ASP A 49 7.01 6.65 -0.69
CA ASP A 49 7.10 8.08 -0.96
C ASP A 49 6.03 8.89 -0.22
N ILE A 50 4.79 8.41 -0.24
CA ILE A 50 3.69 9.00 0.54
C ILE A 50 4.02 8.96 2.03
N ASN A 51 4.43 7.81 2.57
CA ASN A 51 4.77 7.66 3.98
C ASN A 51 5.96 8.55 4.40
N LYS A 52 6.91 8.80 3.51
CA LYS A 52 7.97 9.79 3.73
C LYS A 52 7.39 11.20 3.86
N GLY A 53 6.43 11.57 3.00
CA GLY A 53 5.70 12.83 3.11
C GLY A 53 4.87 12.94 4.39
N VAL A 54 4.23 11.85 4.82
CA VAL A 54 3.49 11.77 6.10
C VAL A 54 4.43 11.99 7.28
N LYS A 55 5.56 11.27 7.33
CA LYS A 55 6.56 11.39 8.39
C LYS A 55 7.15 12.80 8.48
N ASN A 56 7.28 13.48 7.34
CA ASN A 56 7.79 14.84 7.27
C ASN A 56 6.69 15.91 7.49
N GLY A 57 5.42 15.51 7.68
CA GLY A 57 4.29 16.43 7.85
C GLY A 57 3.93 17.23 6.59
N THR A 58 4.42 16.82 5.41
CA THR A 58 4.15 17.52 4.14
C THR A 58 2.98 16.91 3.38
N PHE A 59 2.59 15.68 3.71
CA PHE A 59 1.46 15.00 3.09
C PHE A 59 0.15 15.32 3.82
N LYS A 60 -0.85 15.83 3.09
CA LYS A 60 -2.10 16.37 3.67
C LYS A 60 -3.31 15.43 3.57
N HIS A 61 -3.29 14.46 2.66
CA HIS A 61 -4.46 13.65 2.31
C HIS A 61 -4.55 12.35 3.12
N MET A 62 -4.41 12.45 4.44
CA MET A 62 -4.35 11.28 5.35
C MET A 62 -5.64 10.45 5.36
N ASP A 63 -6.76 11.06 4.99
CA ASP A 63 -8.10 10.47 4.91
C ASP A 63 -8.38 9.78 3.56
N LYS A 64 -7.48 9.92 2.59
CA LYS A 64 -7.65 9.34 1.26
C LYS A 64 -7.15 7.90 1.25
N MET A 65 -8.06 6.98 0.95
CA MET A 65 -7.74 5.59 0.67
C MET A 65 -7.19 5.44 -0.76
N TYR A 66 -6.20 4.58 -0.93
CA TYR A 66 -5.62 4.22 -2.22
C TYR A 66 -5.61 2.71 -2.39
N THR A 67 -5.96 2.25 -3.58
CA THR A 67 -5.73 0.87 -4.02
C THR A 67 -4.35 0.74 -4.67
N ALA A 68 -3.84 -0.47 -4.87
CA ALA A 68 -2.57 -0.64 -5.58
C ALA A 68 -2.67 -0.08 -7.01
N LYS A 69 -3.81 -0.27 -7.67
CA LYS A 69 -4.11 0.30 -9.00
C LYS A 69 -4.12 1.82 -8.98
N ASP A 70 -4.69 2.47 -7.96
CA ASP A 70 -4.62 3.93 -7.82
C ASP A 70 -3.19 4.43 -7.74
N LEU A 71 -2.34 3.72 -6.98
CA LEU A 71 -0.93 4.07 -6.78
C LEU A 71 -0.08 3.85 -8.04
N GLU A 72 -0.41 2.85 -8.86
CA GLU A 72 0.28 2.58 -10.13
C GLU A 72 -0.13 3.52 -11.26
N THR A 73 -1.38 4.02 -11.23
CA THR A 73 -1.96 4.77 -12.36
C THR A 73 -2.00 6.29 -12.14
N ARG A 74 -2.05 6.76 -10.89
CA ARG A 74 -2.14 8.19 -10.61
C ARG A 74 -0.75 8.80 -10.53
N SER A 75 -0.55 9.91 -11.25
CA SER A 75 0.49 10.89 -10.94
C SER A 75 0.15 11.56 -9.61
N ILE A 76 0.48 10.90 -8.50
CA ILE A 76 0.50 11.46 -7.15
C ILE A 76 1.82 12.21 -6.97
#